data_AF-A0A1V6IHA3-F1
#
_entry.id   AF-A0A1V6IHA3-F1
#
_cell.length_a   1.000
_cell.length_b   1.000
_cell.length_c   1.000
_cell.angle_alpha   90.00
_cell.angle_beta   90.00
_cell.angle_gamma   90.00
#
_symmetry.space_group_name_H-M   'P 1'
#
loop_
_entity.id
_entity.type
_entity.pdbx_description
1 polymer ?
#
loop_
_entity_poly.entity_id
_entity_poly.type
_entity_poly.pdbx_seq_one_letter_code
_entity_poly.pdbx_strand_id
1 'polypeptide(L)'
;MEKLKDIDVYSLKIDSTDGFLTRDPKILRKLHGENIILINHDAYSIYQNLSNISGAVTIGDDTTRMSGYILKRFGIPLIGIVDGDKDGIIKGEHFYSGSVLFEVMGDDISGDKIQSYFFKGKKSIKSDFECLKKDIEVYLGEEIIRKIEY
;
A
#
# COMPACT_ATOMS: atom_id res chain seq x y z
N MET A 1 21.59 -6.09 24.98
CA MET A 1 21.39 -5.17 23.84
C MET A 1 22.66 -5.17 23.01
N GLU A 2 22.68 -5.87 21.88
CA GLU A 2 23.82 -5.89 20.98
C GLU A 2 23.89 -4.57 20.20
N LYS A 3 25.04 -3.90 20.24
CA LYS A 3 25.32 -2.74 19.39
C LYS A 3 25.50 -3.23 17.95
N LEU A 4 24.75 -2.65 17.02
CA LEU A 4 24.99 -2.79 15.57
C LEU A 4 26.40 -2.27 15.28
N LYS A 5 27.30 -3.18 14.87
CA LYS A 5 28.75 -2.89 14.82
C LYS A 5 29.26 -2.33 13.50
N ASP A 6 28.50 -2.38 12.42
CA ASP A 6 28.92 -1.80 11.13
C ASP A 6 27.68 -1.31 10.37
N ILE A 7 27.31 -0.05 10.57
CA ILE A 7 26.36 0.66 9.71
C ILE A 7 27.19 1.61 8.86
N ASP A 8 27.26 1.37 7.56
CA ASP A 8 27.84 2.33 6.62
C ASP A 8 26.89 3.54 6.49
N VAL A 9 27.13 4.53 7.34
CA VAL A 9 26.35 5.77 7.42
C VAL A 9 26.39 6.57 6.12
N TYR A 10 27.38 6.36 5.25
CA TYR A 10 27.52 7.09 3.99
C TYR A 10 26.58 6.56 2.89
N SER A 11 26.14 5.30 3.01
CA SER A 11 25.09 4.72 2.16
C SER A 11 23.68 4.94 2.72
N LEU A 12 23.59 5.45 3.96
CA LEU A 12 22.34 5.62 4.67
C LEU A 12 21.57 6.82 4.10
N LYS A 13 20.48 6.53 3.39
CA LYS A 13 19.57 7.58 2.92
C LYS A 13 18.64 7.98 4.06
N ILE A 14 19.02 9.03 4.79
CA ILE A 14 18.18 9.64 5.82
C ILE A 14 17.24 10.62 5.11
N ASP A 15 15.96 10.25 4.94
CA ASP A 15 14.90 11.15 4.44
C ASP A 15 14.23 11.78 5.68
N SER A 16 14.89 12.76 6.29
CA SER A 16 14.33 13.57 7.37
C SER A 16 13.64 14.79 6.76
N THR A 17 12.36 14.65 6.44
CA THR A 17 11.50 15.80 6.08
C THR A 17 10.70 16.26 7.29
N ASP A 18 10.34 17.55 7.33
CA ASP A 18 9.39 18.13 8.30
C ASP A 18 8.03 17.42 8.18
N GLY A 19 7.90 16.23 8.75
CA GLY A 19 6.81 15.31 8.46
C GLY A 19 6.70 14.96 6.97
N PHE A 20 5.79 14.05 6.63
CA PHE A 20 5.35 13.85 5.25
C PHE A 20 4.44 15.02 4.82
N LEU A 21 4.87 16.27 5.06
CA LEU A 21 4.13 17.46 4.70
C LEU A 21 4.30 17.74 3.20
N THR A 22 3.18 17.56 2.49
CA THR A 22 2.70 18.36 1.34
C THR A 22 3.45 18.30 0.01
N ARG A 23 4.55 17.57 -0.13
CA ARG A 23 5.22 17.42 -1.44
C ARG A 23 4.81 16.14 -2.13
N ASP A 24 4.26 16.28 -3.33
CA ASP A 24 3.97 15.12 -4.17
C ASP A 24 5.26 14.33 -4.45
N PRO A 25 5.29 13.02 -4.16
CA PRO A 25 6.53 12.25 -4.26
C PRO A 25 7.00 12.16 -5.71
N LYS A 26 8.27 12.51 -5.94
CA LYS A 26 8.91 12.36 -7.24
C LYS A 26 9.02 10.88 -7.60
N ILE A 27 8.62 10.53 -8.82
CA ILE A 27 8.88 9.21 -9.39
C ILE A 27 10.40 9.01 -9.52
N LEU A 28 10.93 7.98 -8.87
CA LEU A 28 12.35 7.63 -8.90
C LEU A 28 12.66 6.74 -10.10
N ARG A 29 11.85 5.70 -10.30
CA ARG A 29 11.90 4.79 -11.46
C ARG A 29 10.58 4.04 -11.54
N LYS A 30 10.15 3.63 -12.72
CA LYS A 30 8.99 2.74 -12.85
C LYS A 30 9.41 1.30 -12.63
N LEU A 31 8.68 0.60 -11.78
CA LEU A 31 8.80 -0.84 -11.63
C LEU A 31 7.76 -1.52 -12.52
N HIS A 32 8.14 -2.69 -13.04
CA HIS A 32 7.26 -3.56 -13.80
C HIS A 32 7.42 -4.96 -13.25
N GLY A 33 6.31 -5.63 -13.03
CA GLY A 33 6.29 -6.98 -12.49
C GLY A 33 4.93 -7.62 -12.74
N GLU A 34 4.70 -8.75 -12.09
CA GLU A 34 3.48 -9.54 -12.26
C GLU A 34 2.79 -9.83 -10.93
N ASN A 35 3.43 -9.51 -9.80
CA ASN A 35 2.85 -9.79 -8.49
C ASN A 35 2.10 -8.59 -7.95
N ILE A 36 1.06 -8.90 -7.20
CA ILE A 36 0.36 -7.98 -6.32
C ILE A 36 0.72 -8.40 -4.90
N ILE A 37 1.15 -7.45 -4.09
CA ILE A 37 1.52 -7.67 -2.69
C ILE A 37 0.39 -7.25 -1.76
N LEU A 38 0.19 -8.00 -0.68
CA LEU A 38 -0.67 -7.60 0.42
C LEU A 38 0.16 -6.95 1.51
N ILE A 39 -0.21 -5.74 1.89
CA ILE A 39 0.43 -4.96 2.93
C ILE A 39 -0.61 -4.76 4.03
N ASN A 40 -0.47 -5.52 5.11
CA ASN A 40 -1.34 -5.45 6.27
C ASN A 40 -0.52 -5.04 7.49
N HIS A 41 -0.73 -3.83 8.00
CA HIS A 41 -0.04 -3.26 9.17
C HIS A 41 1.51 -3.33 9.18
N ASP A 42 2.15 -3.63 8.04
CA ASP A 42 3.61 -3.73 7.88
C ASP A 42 4.04 -3.15 6.52
N ALA A 43 4.13 -1.83 6.45
CA ALA A 43 4.60 -1.11 5.25
C ALA A 43 6.08 -1.41 4.91
N TYR A 44 6.87 -1.94 5.85
CA TYR A 44 8.28 -2.27 5.59
C TYR A 44 8.42 -3.46 4.63
N SER A 45 7.39 -4.31 4.57
CA SER A 45 7.31 -5.44 3.64
C SER A 45 7.40 -5.05 2.16
N ILE A 46 7.09 -3.79 1.80
CA ILE A 46 7.24 -3.25 0.45
C ILE A 46 8.67 -3.46 -0.05
N TYR A 47 9.66 -3.07 0.77
CA TYR A 47 11.07 -3.08 0.37
C TYR A 47 11.63 -4.47 0.08
N GLN A 48 11.04 -5.50 0.70
CA GLN A 48 11.44 -6.90 0.50
C GLN A 48 10.97 -7.45 -0.85
N ASN A 49 9.96 -6.83 -1.48
CA ASN A 49 9.32 -7.33 -2.69
C ASN A 49 9.51 -6.44 -3.92
N LEU A 50 10.20 -5.30 -3.81
CA LEU A 50 10.31 -4.25 -4.84
C LEU A 50 10.76 -4.69 -6.25
N SER A 51 11.34 -5.88 -6.46
CA SER A 51 11.88 -6.27 -7.76
C SER A 51 10.86 -6.86 -8.74
N ASN A 52 9.65 -7.23 -8.30
CA ASN A 52 8.64 -7.85 -9.17
C ASN A 52 7.21 -7.53 -8.69
N ILE A 53 6.82 -6.26 -8.74
CA ILE A 53 5.51 -5.77 -8.30
C ILE A 53 4.81 -5.05 -9.46
N SER A 54 3.52 -5.32 -9.62
CA SER A 54 2.60 -4.65 -10.53
C SER A 54 1.53 -3.81 -9.81
N GLY A 55 1.26 -4.11 -8.53
CA GLY A 55 0.29 -3.41 -7.71
C GLY A 55 0.38 -3.84 -6.24
N ALA A 56 -0.40 -3.19 -5.38
CA ALA A 56 -0.52 -3.59 -3.99
C ALA A 56 -1.99 -3.59 -3.53
N VAL A 57 -2.30 -4.41 -2.55
CA VAL A 57 -3.50 -4.30 -1.72
C VAL A 57 -3.05 -3.88 -0.32
N THR A 58 -3.62 -2.83 0.24
CA THR A 58 -3.28 -2.30 1.56
C THR A 58 -4.48 -2.35 2.49
N ILE A 59 -4.24 -2.61 3.77
CA ILE A 59 -5.25 -2.62 4.85
C ILE A 59 -4.72 -1.68 5.95
N GLY A 60 -5.58 -0.80 6.51
CA GLY A 60 -5.17 0.25 7.42
C GLY A 60 -5.16 1.62 6.74
N ASP A 61 -5.78 2.64 7.32
CA ASP A 61 -5.69 4.03 6.84
C ASP A 61 -4.22 4.51 6.75
N ASP A 62 -3.46 4.41 7.84
CA ASP A 62 -2.06 4.85 7.87
C ASP A 62 -1.15 4.00 6.99
N THR A 63 -1.34 2.68 7.04
CA THR A 63 -0.61 1.73 6.19
C THR A 63 -0.84 2.04 4.72
N THR A 64 -2.08 2.30 4.32
CA THR A 64 -2.47 2.64 2.95
C THR A 64 -1.81 3.93 2.50
N ARG A 65 -1.83 4.97 3.32
CA ARG A 65 -1.25 6.28 2.97
C ARG A 65 0.27 6.22 2.86
N MET A 66 0.94 5.54 3.79
CA MET A 66 2.38 5.38 3.77
C MET A 66 2.82 4.53 2.58
N SER A 67 2.09 3.43 2.32
CA SER A 67 2.33 2.59 1.15
C SER A 67 2.10 3.36 -0.15
N GLY A 68 1.04 4.16 -0.24
CA GLY A 68 0.76 5.03 -1.39
C GLY A 68 1.91 5.98 -1.70
N TYR A 69 2.41 6.68 -0.68
CA TYR A 69 3.55 7.59 -0.84
C TYR A 69 4.78 6.87 -1.39
N ILE A 70 5.10 5.68 -0.87
CA ILE A 70 6.25 4.87 -1.31
C ILE A 70 6.02 4.34 -2.73
N LEU A 71 4.89 3.70 -3.00
CA LEU A 71 4.56 3.04 -4.27
C LEU A 71 4.42 4.05 -5.42
N LYS A 72 3.94 5.26 -5.14
CA LYS A 72 3.90 6.36 -6.12
C LYS A 72 5.28 6.72 -6.65
N ARG A 73 6.32 6.67 -5.80
CA ARG A 73 7.72 6.85 -6.25
C ARG A 73 8.17 5.79 -7.26
N PHE A 74 7.46 4.66 -7.33
CA PHE A 74 7.76 3.55 -8.23
C PHE A 74 6.77 3.36 -9.38
N GLY A 75 5.77 4.24 -9.49
CA GLY A 75 4.72 4.13 -10.50
C GLY A 75 3.80 2.92 -10.32
N ILE A 76 3.61 2.47 -9.08
CA ILE A 76 2.81 1.29 -8.75
C ILE A 76 1.47 1.74 -8.13
N PRO A 77 0.32 1.30 -8.69
CA PRO A 77 -1.00 1.58 -8.12
C PRO A 77 -1.30 0.67 -6.92
N LEU A 78 -2.28 1.06 -6.11
CA LEU A 78 -2.77 0.24 -4.99
C LEU A 78 -4.30 0.19 -4.89
N ILE A 79 -4.79 -0.85 -4.24
CA ILE A 79 -6.17 -1.02 -3.78
C ILE A 79 -6.13 -0.91 -2.26
N GLY A 80 -6.62 0.19 -1.70
CA GLY A 80 -6.63 0.40 -0.26
C GLY A 80 -7.98 0.06 0.36
N ILE A 81 -7.94 -0.69 1.45
CA ILE A 81 -9.08 -0.98 2.32
C ILE A 81 -8.88 -0.14 3.58
N VAL A 82 -9.81 0.77 3.82
CA VAL A 82 -9.72 1.82 4.85
C VAL A 82 -11.07 1.96 5.54
N ASP A 83 -11.11 2.42 6.78
CA ASP A 83 -12.37 2.71 7.48
C ASP A 83 -12.57 4.20 7.80
N GLY A 84 -11.58 5.02 7.44
CA GLY A 84 -11.65 6.47 7.53
C GLY A 84 -11.18 7.03 8.87
N ASP A 85 -10.64 6.19 9.77
CA ASP A 85 -10.07 6.58 11.06
C ASP A 85 -8.68 7.22 10.93
N LYS A 86 -8.56 8.24 10.08
CA LYS A 86 -7.27 8.87 9.74
C LYS A 86 -6.53 9.42 10.96
N ASP A 87 -5.59 8.64 11.49
CA ASP A 87 -4.68 8.98 12.59
C ASP A 87 -3.52 9.89 12.14
N GLY A 88 -3.78 10.88 11.27
CA GLY A 88 -2.95 12.09 11.13
C GLY A 88 -1.46 11.95 10.75
N ILE A 89 -0.90 10.75 10.54
CA ILE A 89 0.55 10.52 10.35
C ILE A 89 1.05 11.16 9.05
N ILE A 90 0.25 11.06 7.99
CA ILE A 90 0.53 11.69 6.69
C ILE A 90 -0.58 12.69 6.39
N LYS A 91 -0.24 13.88 5.91
CA LYS A 91 -1.23 14.86 5.41
C LYS A 91 -1.21 14.84 3.88
N GLY A 92 -2.35 14.56 3.25
CA GLY A 92 -2.48 14.40 1.80
C GLY A 92 -2.62 12.95 1.33
N GLU A 93 -3.19 12.79 0.13
CA GLU A 93 -3.46 11.52 -0.54
C GLU A 93 -2.53 11.42 -1.76
N HIS A 94 -1.38 10.74 -1.58
CA HIS A 94 -0.31 10.66 -2.58
C HIS A 94 -0.31 9.30 -3.27
N PHE A 95 -1.35 9.01 -4.03
CA PHE A 95 -1.49 7.74 -4.75
C PHE A 95 -1.10 7.88 -6.22
N TYR A 96 -0.62 6.78 -6.82
CA TYR A 96 -0.33 6.72 -8.25
C TYR A 96 -1.64 6.56 -9.02
N SER A 97 -1.71 7.10 -10.24
CA SER A 97 -2.90 6.96 -11.09
C SER A 97 -3.26 5.49 -11.33
N GLY A 98 -4.55 5.18 -11.26
CA GLY A 98 -5.10 3.83 -11.28
C GLY A 98 -5.31 3.22 -9.89
N SER A 99 -4.91 3.91 -8.83
CA SER A 99 -5.19 3.46 -7.46
C SER A 99 -6.65 3.67 -7.09
N VAL A 100 -7.15 2.86 -6.16
CA VAL A 100 -8.50 2.97 -5.61
C VAL A 100 -8.47 2.78 -4.10
N LEU A 101 -9.35 3.48 -3.39
CA LEU A 101 -9.67 3.22 -1.99
C LEU A 101 -11.12 2.76 -1.87
N PHE A 102 -11.32 1.67 -1.14
CA PHE A 102 -12.61 1.19 -0.68
C PHE A 102 -12.72 1.49 0.80
N GLU A 103 -13.56 2.47 1.13
CA GLU A 103 -13.93 2.81 2.50
C GLU A 103 -14.99 1.81 2.98
N VAL A 104 -14.72 1.13 4.08
CA VAL A 104 -15.56 0.10 4.71
C VAL A 104 -15.82 0.46 6.18
N MET A 105 -16.66 -0.29 6.89
CA MET A 105 -16.95 -0.02 8.31
C MET A 105 -15.81 -0.40 9.26
N GLY A 106 -14.92 -1.30 8.86
CA GLY A 106 -13.80 -1.79 9.66
C GLY A 106 -12.81 -2.54 8.78
N ASP A 107 -11.67 -1.92 8.53
CA ASP A 107 -10.71 -2.38 7.55
C ASP A 107 -10.00 -3.68 7.93
N ASP A 108 -9.76 -3.92 9.22
CA ASP A 108 -9.20 -5.18 9.73
C ASP A 108 -10.09 -6.37 9.36
N ILE A 109 -11.40 -6.23 9.56
CA ILE A 109 -12.37 -7.31 9.30
C ILE A 109 -12.46 -7.60 7.80
N SER A 110 -12.60 -6.56 6.97
CA SER A 110 -12.67 -6.73 5.52
C SER A 110 -11.31 -7.14 4.94
N GLY A 111 -10.22 -6.68 5.54
CA GLY A 111 -8.84 -7.01 5.21
C GLY A 111 -8.52 -8.48 5.44
N ASP A 112 -8.93 -9.05 6.57
CA ASP A 112 -8.77 -10.48 6.88
C ASP A 112 -9.54 -11.36 5.89
N LYS A 113 -10.74 -10.94 5.47
CA LYS A 113 -11.51 -11.62 4.41
C LYS A 113 -10.74 -11.60 3.10
N ILE A 114 -10.19 -10.46 2.70
CA ILE A 114 -9.39 -10.32 1.47
C ILE A 114 -8.13 -11.18 1.53
N GLN A 115 -7.42 -11.17 2.65
CA GLN A 115 -6.23 -11.99 2.87
C GLN A 115 -6.54 -13.48 2.75
N SER A 116 -7.66 -13.91 3.32
CA SER A 116 -8.09 -15.31 3.30
C SER A 116 -8.57 -15.74 1.91
N TYR A 117 -9.40 -14.92 1.25
CA TYR A 117 -10.07 -15.28 0.00
C TYR A 117 -9.15 -15.15 -1.22
N PHE A 118 -8.51 -13.99 -1.39
CA PHE A 118 -7.70 -13.68 -2.58
C PHE A 118 -6.25 -14.13 -2.43
N PHE A 119 -5.65 -13.86 -1.27
CA PHE A 119 -4.24 -14.15 -1.04
C PHE A 119 -3.98 -15.54 -0.45
N LYS A 120 -5.01 -16.22 0.08
CA LYS A 120 -4.92 -17.56 0.67
C LYS A 120 -3.80 -17.66 1.72
N GLY A 121 -3.66 -16.61 2.54
CA GLY A 121 -2.62 -16.50 3.57
C GLY A 121 -1.22 -16.15 3.06
N LYS A 122 -1.03 -15.96 1.75
CA LYS A 122 0.25 -15.51 1.18
C LYS A 122 0.41 -14.00 1.30
N LYS A 123 1.65 -13.50 1.25
CA LYS A 123 1.95 -12.06 1.20
C LYS A 123 1.91 -11.49 -0.22
N SER A 124 1.91 -12.34 -1.24
CA SER A 124 1.85 -11.94 -2.64
C SER A 124 1.19 -13.00 -3.50
N ILE A 125 0.60 -12.55 -4.60
CA ILE A 125 -0.02 -13.39 -5.63
C ILE A 125 0.39 -12.86 -7.01
N LYS A 126 0.43 -13.75 -8.00
CA LYS A 126 0.54 -13.35 -9.41
C LYS A 126 -0.87 -13.15 -9.95
N SER A 127 -1.22 -11.92 -10.30
CA SER A 127 -2.54 -11.56 -10.81
C SER A 127 -2.47 -10.26 -11.60
N ASP A 128 -3.44 -10.05 -12.50
CA ASP A 128 -3.67 -8.75 -13.10
C ASP A 128 -4.31 -7.80 -12.07
N PHE A 129 -3.82 -6.56 -12.02
CA PHE A 129 -4.26 -5.56 -11.03
C PHE A 129 -5.69 -5.11 -11.28
N GLU A 130 -6.09 -4.89 -12.53
CA GLU A 130 -7.43 -4.42 -12.87
C GLU A 130 -8.49 -5.50 -12.66
N CYS A 131 -8.15 -6.76 -12.97
CA CYS A 131 -8.99 -7.90 -12.63
C CYS A 131 -9.16 -8.03 -11.11
N LEU A 132 -8.07 -8.04 -10.34
CA LEU A 132 -8.15 -8.16 -8.88
C LEU A 132 -8.94 -7.01 -8.25
N LYS A 133 -8.76 -5.78 -8.75
CA LYS A 133 -9.52 -4.60 -8.31
C LYS A 133 -11.02 -4.82 -8.44
N LYS A 134 -11.46 -5.29 -9.61
CA LYS A 134 -12.88 -5.57 -9.89
C LYS A 134 -13.39 -6.72 -9.03
N ASP A 135 -12.60 -7.79 -8.87
CA ASP A 135 -13.00 -8.94 -8.07
C ASP A 135 -13.16 -8.56 -6.59
N ILE A 136 -12.27 -7.72 -6.05
CA ILE A 136 -12.38 -7.18 -4.68
C ILE A 136 -13.60 -6.25 -4.57
N GLU A 137 -13.84 -5.37 -5.55
CA GLU A 137 -14.99 -4.48 -5.55
C GLU A 137 -16.31 -5.27 -5.50
N VAL A 138 -16.43 -6.31 -6.34
CA VAL A 138 -17.59 -7.20 -6.36
C VAL A 138 -17.72 -8.00 -5.06
N TYR A 139 -16.60 -8.46 -4.51
CA TYR A 139 -16.57 -9.27 -3.28
C TYR A 139 -16.99 -8.47 -2.04
N LEU A 140 -16.52 -7.24 -1.91
CA LEU A 140 -16.90 -6.36 -0.80
C LEU A 140 -18.35 -5.88 -0.95
N GLY A 141 -18.80 -5.59 -2.18
CA GLY A 141 -20.21 -5.30 -2.47
C GLY A 141 -20.78 -4.20 -1.56
N GLU A 142 -21.80 -4.53 -0.78
CA GLU A 142 -22.49 -3.61 0.15
C GLU A 142 -21.63 -3.19 1.36
N GLU A 143 -20.48 -3.84 1.60
CA GLU A 143 -19.52 -3.40 2.63
C GLU A 143 -18.82 -2.08 2.25
N ILE A 144 -18.81 -1.72 0.97
CA ILE A 144 -18.21 -0.47 0.48
C ILE A 144 -19.13 0.70 0.78
N ILE A 145 -18.73 1.55 1.73
CA ILE A 145 -19.39 2.82 2.06
C ILE A 145 -19.07 3.85 0.97
N ARG A 146 -17.81 3.89 0.54
CA ARG A 146 -17.33 4.86 -0.43
C ARG A 146 -16.20 4.27 -1.28
N LYS A 147 -16.19 4.64 -2.56
CA LYS A 147 -15.11 4.36 -3.50
C LYS A 147 -14.44 5.67 -3.92
N ILE A 148 -13.10 5.71 -3.88
CA ILE A 148 -12.30 6.87 -4.28
C ILE A 148 -11.24 6.41 -5.29
N GLU A 149 -11.25 6.98 -6.50
CA GLU A 149 -10.32 6.65 -7.58
C GLU A 149 -9.32 7.80 -7.82
N TYR A 150 -8.08 7.46 -8.21
CA TYR A 150 -6.96 8.38 -8.40
C TYR A 150 -6.28 8.23 -9.77
#